data_AF-A0AAN9A257-F1
#
_entry.id   AF-A0AAN9A257-F1
#
_cell.length_a   1.000
_cell.length_b   1.000
_cell.length_c   1.000
_cell.angle_alpha   90.00
_cell.angle_beta   90.00
_cell.angle_gamma   90.00
#
_symmetry.space_group_name_H-M   'P 1'
#
loop_
_entity.id
_entity.type
_entity.pdbx_description
1 polymer ?
#
loop_
_entity_poly.entity_id
_entity_poly.type
_entity_poly.pdbx_seq_one_letter_code
_entity_poly.pdbx_strand_id
1 'polypeptide(L)'
;SGALSTRDVEILEDEMGELLAALRAQAVSIVDSFDIHDKILDSTLGCWDGNVYERLYEEAQKSPLNKTDVPMAYYKYLRPLMKAHPQSNL
;
A
#
# COMPACT_ATOMS: atom_id res chain seq x y z
N SER A 1 15.51 40.90 -8.09
CA SER A 1 14.68 39.68 -8.09
C SER A 1 14.13 39.46 -6.70
N GLY A 2 12.83 39.68 -6.52
CA GLY A 2 12.18 39.66 -5.19
C GLY A 2 10.68 39.48 -5.36
N ALA A 3 10.27 38.31 -5.86
CA ALA A 3 8.86 38.01 -6.13
C ALA A 3 8.17 37.24 -4.99
N LEU A 4 8.92 36.56 -4.13
CA LEU A 4 8.45 35.97 -2.87
C LEU A 4 9.51 36.10 -1.79
N SER A 5 9.08 36.45 -0.58
CA SER A 5 9.86 36.37 0.65
C SER A 5 9.60 35.04 1.36
N THR A 6 10.43 34.69 2.34
CA THR A 6 10.22 33.50 3.20
C THR A 6 8.85 33.54 3.89
N ARG A 7 8.42 34.73 4.33
CA ARG A 7 7.11 34.92 4.95
C ARG A 7 5.96 34.62 4.01
N ASP A 8 6.09 34.99 2.73
CA ASP A 8 5.05 34.69 1.73
C ASP A 8 4.92 33.16 1.53
N VAL A 9 6.02 32.42 1.62
CA VAL A 9 6.00 30.95 1.57
C VAL A 9 5.32 30.36 2.81
N GLU A 10 5.67 30.84 4.01
CA GLU A 10 5.04 30.39 5.27
C GLU A 10 3.51 30.56 5.24
N ILE A 11 3.02 31.71 4.75
CA ILE A 11 1.58 31.97 4.62
C ILE A 11 0.93 31.00 3.63
N LEU A 12 1.57 30.71 2.50
CA LEU A 12 1.05 29.78 1.50
C LEU A 12 1.00 28.34 2.02
N GLU A 13 1.98 27.93 2.85
CA GLU A 13 1.98 26.61 3.49
C GLU A 13 0.81 26.47 4.48
N ASP A 14 0.55 27.50 5.28
CA ASP A 14 -0.60 27.55 6.19
C ASP A 14 -1.93 27.50 5.41
N GLU A 15 -2.08 28.33 4.37
CA GLU A 15 -3.29 28.37 3.53
C GLU A 15 -3.52 27.01 2.83
N MET A 16 -2.47 26.37 2.33
CA MET A 16 -2.57 25.03 1.76
C MET A 16 -3.09 24.03 2.80
N GLY A 17 -2.61 24.10 4.05
CA GLY A 17 -3.08 23.27 5.15
C GLY A 17 -4.58 23.46 5.43
N GLU A 18 -5.04 24.71 5.47
CA GLU A 18 -6.46 25.04 5.68
C GLU A 18 -7.34 24.54 4.53
N LEU A 19 -6.91 24.71 3.29
CA LEU A 19 -7.63 24.24 2.11
C LEU A 19 -7.71 22.70 2.06
N LEU A 20 -6.63 22.00 2.41
CA LEU A 20 -6.63 20.54 2.50
C LEU A 20 -7.56 20.05 3.62
N ALA A 21 -7.60 20.75 4.75
CA ALA A 21 -8.54 20.44 5.84
C ALA A 21 -10.00 20.64 5.41
N ALA A 22 -10.30 21.71 4.67
CA ALA A 22 -11.62 21.96 4.11
C ALA A 22 -12.03 20.91 3.06
N LEU A 23 -11.10 20.49 2.20
CA LEU A 23 -11.32 19.48 1.16
C LEU A 23 -11.56 18.07 1.75
N ARG A 24 -10.93 17.74 2.88
CA ARG A 24 -10.93 16.39 3.48
C ARG A 24 -12.34 15.78 3.60
N ALA A 25 -13.34 16.56 4.00
CA ALA A 25 -14.70 16.07 4.20
C ALA A 25 -15.35 15.53 2.92
N GLN A 26 -14.94 16.04 1.75
CA GLN A 26 -15.50 15.69 0.44
C GLN A 26 -14.53 14.85 -0.40
N ALA A 27 -13.32 14.58 0.10
CA ALA A 27 -12.27 13.92 -0.68
C ALA A 27 -12.72 12.56 -1.26
N VAL A 28 -13.40 11.74 -0.45
CA VAL A 28 -13.93 10.45 -0.90
C VAL A 28 -15.00 10.64 -1.98
N SER A 29 -16.01 11.50 -1.75
CA SER A 29 -17.07 11.74 -2.74
C SER A 29 -16.57 12.34 -4.06
N ILE A 30 -15.52 13.16 -4.02
CA ILE A 30 -14.90 13.72 -5.23
C ILE A 30 -14.23 12.59 -6.03
N VAL A 31 -13.52 11.69 -5.36
CA VAL A 31 -12.89 10.53 -6.03
C VAL A 31 -13.96 9.56 -6.55
N ASP A 32 -15.02 9.30 -5.78
CA ASP A 32 -16.14 8.44 -6.19
C ASP A 32 -16.86 9.00 -7.44
N SER A 33 -16.88 10.32 -7.63
CA SER A 33 -17.56 10.97 -8.76
C SER A 33 -16.95 10.63 -10.13
N PHE A 34 -15.72 10.10 -10.17
CA PHE A 34 -15.11 9.60 -11.40
C PHE A 34 -15.71 8.25 -11.87
N ASP A 35 -16.51 7.59 -11.02
CA ASP A 35 -17.25 6.36 -11.34
C ASP A 35 -16.34 5.25 -11.91
N ILE A 36 -15.15 5.08 -11.33
CA ILE A 36 -14.18 4.07 -11.76
C ILE A 36 -14.57 2.74 -11.11
N HIS A 37 -15.05 1.81 -11.94
CA HIS A 37 -15.44 0.48 -11.48
C HIS A 37 -14.23 -0.34 -10.96
N ASP A 38 -14.40 -1.14 -9.91
CA ASP A 38 -13.36 -1.98 -9.27
C ASP A 38 -12.53 -2.81 -10.27
N LYS A 39 -13.19 -3.37 -11.28
CA LYS A 39 -12.53 -4.16 -12.35
C LYS A 39 -11.52 -3.34 -13.18
N ILE A 40 -11.74 -2.04 -13.30
CA ILE A 40 -10.83 -1.11 -14.00
C ILE A 40 -9.76 -0.62 -13.01
N LEU A 41 -10.15 -0.31 -11.77
CA LEU A 41 -9.24 0.17 -10.73
C LEU A 41 -8.20 -0.90 -10.33
N ASP A 42 -8.60 -2.17 -10.31
CA ASP A 42 -7.76 -3.35 -10.02
C ASP A 42 -6.90 -3.19 -8.75
N SER A 43 -7.49 -2.60 -7.71
CA SER A 43 -6.82 -2.31 -6.44
C SER A 43 -7.59 -2.90 -5.29
N THR A 44 -6.99 -3.88 -4.60
CA THR A 44 -7.56 -4.46 -3.38
C THR A 44 -7.72 -3.44 -2.26
N LEU A 45 -6.80 -2.47 -2.16
CA LEU A 45 -6.86 -1.38 -1.17
C LEU A 45 -7.93 -0.34 -1.50
N GLY A 46 -8.23 -0.15 -2.78
CA GLY A 46 -9.21 0.82 -3.26
C GLY A 46 -10.60 0.24 -3.48
N CYS A 47 -10.97 -0.85 -2.80
CA CYS A 47 -12.27 -1.50 -3.00
C CYS A 47 -13.43 -0.57 -2.62
N TRP A 48 -14.45 -0.49 -3.49
CA TRP A 48 -15.59 0.43 -3.30
C TRP A 48 -16.37 0.22 -1.99
N ASP A 49 -16.38 -1.01 -1.47
CA ASP A 49 -17.15 -1.39 -0.27
C ASP A 49 -16.38 -1.14 1.04
N GLY A 50 -15.12 -0.71 0.96
CA GLY A 50 -14.26 -0.48 2.11
C GLY A 50 -13.86 -1.74 2.88
N ASN A 51 -14.19 -2.95 2.41
CA ASN A 51 -13.80 -4.21 3.05
C ASN A 51 -12.35 -4.62 2.72
N VAL A 52 -11.42 -3.73 3.04
CA VAL A 52 -10.02 -3.81 2.60
C VAL A 52 -9.29 -5.01 3.19
N TYR A 53 -9.45 -5.27 4.49
CA TYR A 53 -8.62 -6.25 5.19
C TYR A 53 -8.93 -7.70 4.78
N GLU A 54 -10.21 -8.05 4.67
CA GLU A 54 -10.63 -9.39 4.25
C GLU A 54 -10.21 -9.65 2.80
N ARG A 55 -10.45 -8.67 1.90
CA ARG A 55 -10.02 -8.78 0.51
C ARG A 55 -8.51 -8.87 0.36
N LEU A 56 -7.72 -8.11 1.13
CA LEU A 56 -6.26 -8.22 1.13
C LEU A 56 -5.79 -9.62 1.52
N TYR A 57 -6.42 -10.21 2.54
CA TYR A 57 -6.11 -11.56 2.98
C TYR A 57 -6.41 -12.59 1.88
N GLU A 58 -7.60 -12.53 1.28
CA GLU A 58 -8.00 -13.39 0.18
C GLU A 58 -7.10 -13.23 -1.06
N GLU A 59 -6.76 -11.99 -1.44
CA GLU A 59 -5.87 -11.73 -2.59
C GLU A 59 -4.45 -12.23 -2.34
N ALA A 60 -3.91 -12.06 -1.13
CA ALA A 60 -2.60 -12.59 -0.78
C ALA A 60 -2.57 -14.13 -0.93
N GLN A 61 -3.63 -14.82 -0.53
CA GLN A 61 -3.72 -16.28 -0.67
C GLN A 61 -3.68 -16.77 -2.12
N LYS A 62 -4.12 -15.96 -3.09
CA LYS A 62 -4.11 -16.33 -4.52
C LYS A 62 -2.71 -16.34 -5.15
N SER A 63 -1.71 -15.79 -4.47
CA SER A 63 -0.33 -15.77 -4.95
C SER A 63 0.15 -17.18 -5.30
N PRO A 64 0.79 -17.40 -6.47
CA PRO A 64 1.36 -18.70 -6.85
C PRO A 64 2.37 -19.26 -5.84
N LEU A 65 2.98 -18.40 -5.02
CA LEU A 65 3.93 -18.79 -3.97
C LEU A 65 3.25 -19.53 -2.82
N ASN A 66 1.94 -19.32 -2.61
CA ASN A 66 1.16 -19.92 -1.53
C ASN A 66 0.51 -21.25 -1.94
N LYS A 67 0.78 -21.76 -3.15
CA LYS A 67 0.24 -23.05 -3.63
C LYS A 67 0.76 -24.27 -2.86
N THR A 68 1.89 -24.11 -2.16
CA THR A 68 2.52 -25.17 -1.39
C THR A 68 3.04 -24.58 -0.08
N ASP A 69 2.83 -25.25 1.04
CA ASP A 69 3.30 -24.79 2.36
C ASP A 69 4.83 -24.59 2.40
N VAL A 70 5.57 -25.43 1.66
CA VAL A 70 7.02 -25.36 1.57
C VAL A 70 7.43 -25.31 0.10
N PRO A 71 7.99 -24.18 -0.38
CA PRO A 71 8.45 -24.06 -1.77
C PRO A 71 9.54 -25.08 -2.12
N MET A 72 9.56 -25.60 -3.35
CA MET A 72 10.60 -26.55 -3.79
C MET A 72 12.03 -26.02 -3.68
N ALA A 73 12.22 -24.71 -3.77
CA ALA A 73 13.50 -24.04 -3.52
C ALA A 73 14.06 -24.33 -2.13
N TYR A 74 13.20 -24.54 -1.12
CA TYR A 74 13.61 -24.94 0.21
C TYR A 74 14.34 -26.28 0.17
N TYR A 75 13.73 -27.32 -0.41
CA TYR A 75 14.33 -28.65 -0.48
C TYR A 75 15.59 -28.68 -1.33
N LYS A 76 15.62 -27.91 -2.43
CA LYS A 76 16.72 -27.90 -3.39
C LYS A 76 17.95 -27.14 -2.87
N TYR A 77 17.75 -26.03 -2.14
CA TYR A 77 18.84 -25.10 -1.81
C TYR A 77 18.98 -24.81 -0.32
N LEU A 78 17.90 -24.37 0.35
CA LEU A 78 17.98 -23.96 1.77
C LEU A 78 18.24 -25.14 2.71
N ARG A 79 17.54 -26.27 2.53
CA ARG A 79 17.67 -27.44 3.41
C ARG A 79 19.09 -28.04 3.38
N PRO A 80 19.74 -28.24 2.22
CA PRO A 80 21.14 -28.66 2.19
C PRO A 80 22.09 -27.65 2.85
N LEU A 81 21.89 -26.34 2.61
CA LEU A 81 22.72 -25.28 3.18
C LEU A 81 22.64 -25.26 4.72
N MET A 82 21.43 -25.31 5.27
CA MET A 82 21.20 -25.34 6.71
C MET A 82 21.79 -26.59 7.38
N LYS A 83 21.79 -27.73 6.69
CA LYS A 83 22.41 -28.97 7.20
C LYS A 83 23.93 -28.93 7.14
N ALA A 84 24.51 -28.27 6.13
CA ALA A 84 25.95 -28.12 5.98
C ALA A 84 26.55 -27.15 7.00
N HIS A 85 25.76 -26.19 7.47
CA HIS A 85 26.12 -25.24 8.52
C HIS A 85 25.08 -25.28 9.64
N PRO A 86 25.05 -26.35 10.46
CA PRO A 86 24.22 -26.37 11.66
C PRO A 86 24.61 -25.15 12.48
N GLN A 87 23.65 -24.28 12.79
CA GLN A 87 23.88 -23.24 13.79
C GLN A 87 24.29 -23.96 15.08
N SER A 88 25.56 -23.82 15.48
CA SER A 88 26.01 -24.20 16.81
C SER A 88 25.23 -23.35 17.80
N ASN A 89 24.34 -23.99 18.54
CA ASN A 89 23.40 -23.40 19.50
C ASN A 89 23.97 -22.21 20.29
N LEU A 90 23.17 -21.15 20.36
CA LEU A 90 22.79 -20.56 21.64
C LEU A 90 21.81 -21.52 22.33
#